data_AF-X1ISZ5-F1
#
_entry.id   AF-X1ISZ5-F1
#
_cell.length_a   1.000
_cell.length_b   1.000
_cell.length_c   1.000
_cell.angle_alpha   90.00
_cell.angle_beta   90.00
_cell.angle_gamma   90.00
#
_symmetry.space_group_name_H-M   'P 1'
#
loop_
_entity.id
_entity.type
_entity.pdbx_description
1 polymer ?
#
loop_
_entity_poly.entity_id
_entity_poly.type
_entity_poly.pdbx_seq_one_letter_code
_entity_poly.pdbx_strand_id
1 'polypeptide(L)'
;ELTYIPNAKMVENFVPFPGVVLIGDSAGFVNPFGSSGLYYSMAMADFWVENIRKKMKEEEIVWSSENIDYYKNSFKEFEVFKQVKSMYNLIGAFEYKIFNRLRTSDKINKKWEYISSLLKQA
;
A
#
# COMPACT_ATOMS: atom_id res chain seq x y z
N GLU A 1 12.38 -0.71 -16.40
CA GLU A 1 11.09 -0.08 -16.69
C GLU A 1 10.31 0.05 -15.39
N LEU A 2 9.79 1.24 -15.06
CA LEU A 2 9.13 1.54 -13.79
C LEU A 2 7.62 1.82 -13.96
N THR A 3 7.03 1.39 -15.07
CA THR A 3 5.59 1.48 -15.27
C THR A 3 4.94 0.21 -14.73
N TYR A 4 4.89 0.08 -13.41
CA TYR A 4 4.06 -0.95 -12.78
C TYR A 4 2.61 -0.51 -12.86
N ILE A 5 1.71 -1.47 -13.07
CA ILE A 5 0.28 -1.25 -12.80
C ILE A 5 0.20 -0.83 -11.32
N PRO A 6 -0.46 0.29 -10.97
CA PRO A 6 -0.51 0.80 -9.59
C PRO A 6 -0.93 -0.26 -8.56
N ASN A 7 -1.71 -1.24 -9.02
CA ASN A 7 -2.24 -2.36 -8.25
C ASN A 7 -1.23 -3.51 -8.01
N ALA A 8 -0.01 -3.44 -8.55
CA ALA A 8 0.97 -4.51 -8.44
C ALA A 8 1.70 -4.49 -7.10
N LYS A 9 2.07 -3.30 -6.60
CA LYS A 9 2.78 -3.16 -5.32
C LYS A 9 2.72 -1.71 -4.81
N MET A 10 2.68 -1.54 -3.49
CA MET A 10 2.94 -0.26 -2.84
C MET A 10 4.42 0.12 -2.94
N VAL A 11 4.71 1.42 -3.02
CA VAL A 11 6.10 1.92 -2.89
C VAL A 11 6.65 1.63 -1.49
N GLU A 12 7.96 1.40 -1.40
CA GLU A 12 8.63 1.14 -0.12
C GLU A 12 8.96 2.43 0.62
N ASN A 13 9.23 3.51 -0.11
CA ASN A 13 9.54 4.82 0.45
C ASN A 13 8.58 5.89 -0.07
N PHE A 14 7.64 6.29 0.77
CA PHE A 14 6.65 7.34 0.48
C PHE A 14 7.22 8.76 0.54
N VAL A 15 8.38 8.94 1.19
CA VAL A 15 9.10 10.21 1.30
C VAL A 15 10.51 10.00 0.72
N PRO A 16 10.66 10.03 -0.62
CA PRO A 16 11.94 9.75 -1.28
C PRO A 16 13.00 10.79 -0.95
N PHE A 17 12.59 12.05 -0.77
CA PHE A 17 13.47 13.17 -0.43
C PHE A 17 12.75 14.15 0.53
N PRO A 18 13.48 14.93 1.34
CA PRO A 18 12.91 16.03 2.10
C PRO A 18 12.10 16.97 1.19
N GLY A 19 10.85 17.26 1.55
CA GLY A 19 9.97 18.09 0.73
C GLY A 19 9.11 17.33 -0.28
N VAL A 20 9.33 16.02 -0.46
CA VAL A 20 8.64 15.22 -1.49
C VAL A 20 7.89 14.07 -0.85
N VAL A 21 6.59 13.95 -1.16
CA VAL A 21 5.72 12.85 -0.75
C VAL A 21 5.04 12.26 -1.98
N LEU A 22 5.14 10.94 -2.15
CA LEU A 22 4.39 10.20 -3.15
C LEU A 22 3.00 9.88 -2.60
N ILE A 23 1.94 10.13 -3.38
CA ILE A 23 0.55 9.93 -2.94
C ILE A 23 -0.31 9.18 -3.97
N GLY A 24 -1.37 8.53 -3.49
CA GLY A 24 -2.35 7.84 -4.32
C GLY A 24 -1.74 6.78 -5.23
N ASP A 25 -2.19 6.74 -6.48
CA ASP A 25 -1.75 5.77 -7.49
C ASP A 25 -0.24 5.79 -7.73
N SER A 26 0.40 6.97 -7.65
CA SER A 26 1.86 7.10 -7.77
C SER A 26 2.63 6.36 -6.67
N ALA A 27 1.97 6.10 -5.54
CA ALA A 27 2.50 5.37 -4.41
C ALA A 27 1.99 3.92 -4.34
N GLY A 28 1.20 3.48 -5.31
CA GLY A 28 0.46 2.21 -5.26
C GLY A 28 -0.57 2.16 -4.12
N PHE A 29 -1.02 3.32 -3.64
CA PHE A 29 -1.95 3.43 -2.50
C PHE A 29 -3.41 3.34 -2.96
N VAL A 30 -3.74 2.18 -3.52
CA VAL A 30 -5.03 1.86 -4.13
C VAL A 30 -5.57 0.56 -3.57
N ASN A 31 -6.89 0.38 -3.57
CA ASN A 31 -7.47 -0.94 -3.31
C ASN A 31 -7.21 -1.85 -4.52
N PRO A 32 -6.40 -2.91 -4.37
CA PRO A 32 -6.02 -3.74 -5.50
C PRO A 32 -7.12 -4.71 -5.95
N PHE A 33 -8.16 -4.95 -5.14
CA PHE A 33 -9.31 -5.80 -5.49
C PHE A 33 -10.36 -5.05 -6.32
N GLY A 34 -10.66 -3.81 -5.94
CA GLY A 34 -11.65 -2.97 -6.62
C GLY A 34 -11.05 -2.00 -7.65
N SER A 35 -9.71 -1.89 -7.71
CA SER A 35 -8.99 -0.86 -8.48
C SER A 35 -9.49 0.57 -8.23
N SER A 36 -10.04 0.83 -7.03
CA SER A 36 -10.51 2.16 -6.64
C SER A 36 -9.47 2.82 -5.76
N GLY A 37 -8.80 3.83 -6.32
CA GLY A 37 -7.79 4.63 -5.63
C GLY A 37 -8.34 5.87 -4.95
N LEU A 38 -9.55 6.33 -5.30
CA LEU A 38 -10.01 7.68 -4.93
C LEU A 38 -10.10 7.88 -3.42
N TYR A 39 -10.84 7.02 -2.71
CA TYR A 39 -10.99 7.10 -1.26
C TYR A 39 -9.64 7.01 -0.55
N TYR A 40 -8.82 6.02 -0.90
CA TYR A 40 -7.52 5.79 -0.29
C TYR A 40 -6.55 6.94 -0.55
N SER A 41 -6.55 7.49 -1.76
CA SER A 41 -5.73 8.65 -2.14
C SER A 41 -6.13 9.90 -1.37
N MET A 42 -7.43 10.15 -1.22
CA MET A 42 -7.92 11.28 -0.43
C MET A 42 -7.58 11.13 1.06
N ALA A 43 -7.79 9.94 1.63
CA ALA A 43 -7.44 9.66 3.02
C ALA A 43 -5.93 9.78 3.28
N MET A 44 -5.10 9.34 2.32
CA MET A 44 -3.66 9.52 2.36
C MET A 44 -3.26 10.99 2.28
N ALA A 45 -3.86 11.76 1.37
CA ALA A 45 -3.59 13.19 1.25
C ALA A 45 -3.94 13.95 2.54
N ASP A 46 -5.11 13.66 3.13
CA ASP A 46 -5.55 14.24 4.40
C ASP A 46 -4.55 13.94 5.53
N PHE A 47 -4.10 12.68 5.64
CA PHE A 47 -3.07 12.28 6.60
C PHE A 47 -1.79 13.12 6.46
N TRP A 48 -1.26 13.28 5.24
CA TRP A 48 -0.02 14.01 5.02
C TRP A 48 -0.19 15.50 5.31
N VAL A 49 -1.27 16.11 4.85
CA VAL A 49 -1.57 17.53 5.07
C VAL A 49 -1.65 17.84 6.56
N GLU A 50 -2.40 17.06 7.34
CA GLU A 50 -2.57 17.33 8.76
C GLU A 50 -1.28 17.14 9.56
N ASN A 51 -0.48 16.10 9.26
CA ASN A 51 0.79 15.87 9.95
C ASN A 51 1.84 16.94 9.61
N ILE A 52 1.95 17.34 8.34
CA ILE A 52 2.88 18.39 7.91
C ILE A 52 2.44 19.74 8.50
N ARG A 53 1.14 20.06 8.43
CA ARG A 53 0.57 21.28 8.99
C ARG A 53 0.79 21.39 10.49
N LYS A 54 0.69 20.29 11.22
CA LYS A 54 1.01 20.25 12.66
C LYS A 54 2.46 20.66 12.90
N LYS A 55 3.41 20.07 12.16
CA LYS A 55 4.84 20.39 12.29
C LYS A 55 5.19 21.81 11.85
N MET A 56 4.54 22.35 10.83
CA MET A 56 4.68 23.76 10.44
C MET A 56 4.33 24.74 11.56
N LYS A 57 3.48 24.36 12.51
CA LYS A 57 3.13 25.22 13.67
C LYS A 57 4.10 25.06 14.83
N GLU A 58 4.75 23.91 14.94
CA GLU A 58 5.61 23.54 16.07
C GLU A 58 7.08 23.85 15.80
N GLU A 59 7.53 23.81 14.54
CA GLU A 59 8.94 23.81 14.18
C GLU A 59 9.23 24.66 12.92
N GLU A 60 10.42 25.28 12.91
CA GLU A 60 10.90 26.06 11.76
C GLU A 60 11.34 25.15 10.59
N ILE A 61 11.90 23.98 10.88
CA ILE A 61 12.42 23.02 9.88
C ILE A 61 11.51 21.79 9.80
N VAL A 62 10.49 21.88 8.94
CA VAL A 62 9.45 20.85 8.76
C VAL A 62 9.99 19.52 8.20
N TRP A 63 11.06 19.59 7.40
CA TRP A 63 11.63 18.45 6.67
C TRP A 63 12.98 17.99 7.25
N SER A 64 13.16 18.13 8.57
CA SER A 64 14.28 17.52 9.29
C SER A 64 14.21 15.98 9.21
N SER A 65 15.34 15.30 9.40
CA SER A 65 15.37 13.83 9.44
C SER A 65 14.44 13.26 10.50
N GLU A 66 14.39 13.89 11.67
CA GLU A 66 13.52 13.52 12.79
C GLU A 66 12.04 13.61 12.43
N ASN A 67 11.63 14.69 11.75
CA ASN A 67 10.26 14.84 11.28
C ASN A 67 9.90 13.85 10.18
N ILE A 68 10.83 13.57 9.26
CA ILE A 68 10.63 12.56 8.21
C ILE A 68 10.39 11.18 8.83
N ASP A 69 11.18 10.80 9.83
CA ASP A 69 11.02 9.53 10.53
C ASP A 69 9.71 9.48 11.32
N TYR A 70 9.34 10.58 11.97
CA TYR A 70 8.03 10.74 12.60
C TYR A 70 6.89 10.50 11.59
N TYR A 71 6.89 11.20 10.45
CA TYR A 71 5.82 11.03 9.46
C TYR A 71 5.75 9.60 8.93
N LYS A 72 6.90 8.98 8.62
CA LYS A 72 6.97 7.59 8.13
C LYS A 72 6.39 6.61 9.14
N ASN A 73 6.70 6.79 10.42
CA ASN A 73 6.19 5.92 11.48
C ASN A 73 4.69 6.15 11.71
N SER A 74 4.25 7.40 11.78
CA SER A 74 2.82 7.74 11.88
C SER A 74 2.02 7.21 10.69
N PHE A 75 2.59 7.24 9.47
CA PHE A 75 1.92 6.74 8.28
C PHE A 75 1.75 5.22 8.30
N LYS A 76 2.73 4.48 8.85
CA LYS A 76 2.60 3.02 9.04
C LYS A 76 1.53 2.66 10.06
N GLU A 77 1.29 3.52 11.04
CA GLU A 77 0.26 3.33 12.05
C GLU A 77 -1.14 3.72 11.60
N PHE A 78 -1.26 4.46 10.50
CA PHE A 78 -2.53 4.87 9.92
C PHE A 78 -3.37 3.65 9.50
N GLU A 79 -4.61 3.57 9.98
CA GLU A 79 -5.49 2.42 9.73
C GLU A 79 -5.72 2.16 8.24
N VAL A 80 -5.88 3.21 7.44
CA VAL A 80 -6.04 3.05 5.99
C VAL A 80 -4.77 2.47 5.35
N PHE A 81 -3.59 2.83 5.84
CA PHE A 81 -2.34 2.21 5.39
C PHE A 81 -2.31 0.71 5.72
N LYS A 82 -2.66 0.34 6.95
CA LYS A 82 -2.72 -1.07 7.37
C LYS A 82 -3.69 -1.87 6.51
N GLN A 83 -4.86 -1.30 6.20
CA GLN A 83 -5.85 -1.91 5.31
C GLN A 83 -5.28 -2.16 3.91
N VAL A 84 -4.80 -1.12 3.22
CA VAL A 84 -4.21 -1.26 1.88
C VAL A 84 -3.06 -2.27 1.89
N LYS A 85 -2.16 -2.17 2.88
CA LYS A 85 -1.02 -3.08 3.02
C LYS A 85 -1.45 -4.54 3.17
N SER A 86 -2.49 -4.81 3.96
CA SER A 86 -3.02 -6.16 4.15
C SER A 86 -3.57 -6.76 2.85
N MET A 87 -4.24 -5.94 2.02
CA MET A 87 -4.76 -6.36 0.72
C MET A 87 -3.62 -6.77 -0.22
N TYR A 88 -2.56 -5.96 -0.32
CA TYR A 88 -1.37 -6.31 -1.10
C TYR A 88 -0.66 -7.56 -0.59
N ASN A 89 -0.55 -7.72 0.73
CA ASN A 89 0.04 -8.92 1.32
C ASN A 89 -0.78 -10.18 0.99
N LEU A 90 -2.12 -10.07 0.99
CA LEU A 90 -3.01 -11.16 0.62
C LEU A 90 -2.83 -11.56 -0.85
N ILE A 91 -2.75 -10.59 -1.76
CA ILE A 91 -2.47 -10.83 -3.18
C ILE A 91 -1.12 -11.51 -3.34
N GLY A 92 -0.05 -10.98 -2.74
CA GLY A 92 1.28 -11.59 -2.84
C GLY A 92 1.33 -13.02 -2.27
N ALA A 93 0.61 -13.29 -1.18
CA ALA A 93 0.49 -14.64 -0.62
C ALA A 93 -0.28 -15.58 -1.55
N PHE A 94 -1.34 -15.09 -2.19
CA PHE A 94 -2.12 -15.83 -3.18
C PHE A 94 -1.27 -16.16 -4.40
N GLU A 95 -0.61 -15.17 -5.00
CA GLU A 95 0.30 -15.34 -6.13
C GLU A 95 1.40 -16.35 -5.81
N TYR A 96 2.07 -16.22 -4.66
CA TYR A 96 3.08 -17.18 -4.23
C TYR A 96 2.53 -18.60 -4.14
N LYS A 97 1.34 -18.77 -3.57
CA LYS A 97 0.71 -20.08 -3.42
C LYS A 97 0.35 -20.70 -4.77
N ILE A 98 -0.23 -19.93 -5.68
CA ILE A 98 -0.64 -20.42 -7.00
C ILE A 98 0.59 -20.69 -7.86
N PHE A 99 1.47 -19.70 -8.05
CA PHE A 99 2.54 -19.76 -9.04
C PHE A 99 3.78 -20.52 -8.56
N ASN A 100 4.10 -20.50 -7.26
CA ASN A 100 5.27 -21.24 -6.75
C ASN A 100 4.92 -22.63 -6.21
N ARG A 101 3.83 -22.78 -5.43
CA ARG A 101 3.50 -24.07 -4.80
C ARG A 101 2.66 -24.98 -5.69
N LEU A 102 1.60 -24.46 -6.31
CA LEU A 102 0.72 -25.28 -7.13
C LEU A 102 1.26 -25.42 -8.56
N ARG A 103 1.65 -24.30 -9.21
CA ARG A 103 2.42 -24.15 -10.47
C ARG A 103 1.90 -24.91 -11.72
N THR A 104 1.11 -25.94 -11.54
CA THR A 104 0.67 -26.91 -12.55
C THR A 104 -0.85 -27.03 -12.49
N SER A 105 -1.48 -27.24 -13.65
CA SER A 105 -2.92 -27.44 -13.78
C SER A 105 -3.43 -28.52 -12.83
N ASP A 106 -2.74 -29.65 -12.73
CA ASP A 106 -3.15 -30.79 -11.90
C ASP A 106 -3.23 -30.44 -10.41
N LYS A 107 -2.23 -29.71 -9.89
CA LYS A 107 -2.20 -29.31 -8.48
C LYS A 107 -3.21 -28.20 -8.17
N ILE A 108 -3.46 -27.30 -9.13
CA ILE A 108 -4.49 -26.27 -9.02
C ILE A 108 -5.88 -26.92 -8.99
N ASN A 109 -6.17 -27.83 -9.94
CA ASN A 109 -7.44 -28.53 -10.04
C ASN A 109 -7.74 -29.35 -8.78
N LYS A 110 -6.73 -30.05 -8.23
CA LYS A 110 -6.87 -30.79 -6.95
C LYS A 110 -7.19 -29.91 -5.75
N LYS A 111 -6.91 -28.61 -5.80
CA LYS A 111 -7.19 -27.65 -4.73
C LYS A 111 -8.19 -26.57 -5.14
N TRP A 112 -8.93 -26.80 -6.22
CA TRP A 112 -9.80 -25.79 -6.82
C TRP A 112 -10.86 -25.29 -5.85
N GLU A 113 -11.51 -26.17 -5.10
CA GLU A 113 -12.53 -25.77 -4.11
C GLU A 113 -11.97 -24.81 -3.06
N TYR A 114 -10.79 -25.11 -2.53
CA TYR A 114 -10.09 -24.26 -1.57
C TYR A 114 -9.65 -22.91 -2.18
N ILE A 115 -9.17 -22.90 -3.43
CA ILE A 115 -8.80 -21.66 -4.12
C ILE A 115 -10.07 -20.81 -4.37
N SER A 116 -11.15 -21.44 -4.82
CA SER A 116 -12.42 -20.78 -5.10
C SER A 116 -13.06 -20.19 -3.85
N SER A 117 -12.93 -20.85 -2.69
CA SER A 117 -13.47 -20.34 -1.43
C SER A 117 -12.70 -19.12 -0.92
N LEU A 118 -11.39 -19.07 -1.14
CA LEU A 118 -10.58 -17.88 -0.87
C LEU A 118 -10.95 -16.72 -1.79
N LEU A 119 -11.14 -16.99 -3.09
CA LEU A 119 -11.52 -15.95 -4.06
C LEU A 119 -12.91 -15.35 -3.80
N LYS A 120 -13.82 -16.07 -3.15
CA LYS A 120 -15.14 -15.56 -2.74
C LYS A 120 -15.11 -14.66 -1.51
N GLN A 121 -14.00 -14.68 -0.76
CA GLN A 121 -13.81 -13.87 0.45
C GLN A 121 -12.98 -12.62 0.20
N ALA A 122 -12.32 -12.55 -0.96
CA ALA A 122 -11.59 -11.38 -1.45
C ALA A 122 -12.52 -10.48 -2.26
#